data_AF-A0A6M3X697-F1
#
_entry.id   AF-A0A6M3X697-F1
#
_cell.length_a   1.000
_cell.length_b   1.000
_cell.length_c   1.000
_cell.angle_alpha   90.00
_cell.angle_beta   90.00
_cell.angle_gamma   90.00
#
_symmetry.space_group_name_H-M   'P 1'
#
loop_
_entity.id
_entity.type
_entity.pdbx_description
1 polymer ?
#
loop_
_entity_poly.entity_id
_entity_poly.type
_entity_poly.pdbx_seq_one_letter_code
_entity_poly.pdbx_strand_id
1 'polypeptide(L)'
;MAVDIFAQVTAVWPATETILIADSDASDSASVDYVTQKDMAIARAKRALYGGATIPTNETEIPEVAAYWIADQAVVYLIPLAKDYYQLKRRVSDSKENTTITYYNLITNLDKLRTELEAELAAGKSAALDAISSSEVDDDVPAVSVAGLMVDPLARAMGRGPW
;
A
#
# COMPACT_ATOMS: atom_id res chain seq x y z
N MET A 1 -3.69 18.06 -0.15
CA MET A 1 -3.07 17.79 -1.46
C MET A 1 -3.09 16.28 -1.61
N ALA A 2 -3.61 15.72 -2.69
CA ALA A 2 -3.68 14.26 -2.81
C ALA A 2 -2.26 13.68 -2.96
N VAL A 3 -1.95 12.62 -2.22
CA VAL A 3 -0.67 11.92 -2.34
C VAL A 3 -0.77 10.93 -3.48
N ASP A 4 0.14 11.06 -4.44
CA ASP A 4 0.32 10.10 -5.52
C ASP A 4 1.11 8.89 -4.97
N ILE A 5 0.41 7.77 -4.82
CA ILE A 5 0.99 6.53 -4.26
C ILE A 5 2.09 6.00 -5.19
N PHE A 6 1.92 6.14 -6.50
CA PHE A 6 2.89 5.67 -7.48
C PHE A 6 4.19 6.48 -7.40
N ALA A 7 4.09 7.80 -7.31
CA ALA A 7 5.24 8.68 -7.11
C ALA A 7 5.92 8.43 -5.75
N GLN A 8 5.14 8.15 -4.70
CA GLN A 8 5.69 7.87 -3.38
C GLN A 8 6.49 6.57 -3.34
N VAL A 9 6.03 5.52 -4.02
CA VAL A 9 6.81 4.28 -4.20
C VAL A 9 8.17 4.60 -4.86
N THR A 10 8.19 5.44 -5.89
CA THR A 10 9.45 5.87 -6.54
C THR A 10 10.36 6.64 -5.59
N ALA A 11 9.81 7.48 -4.72
CA ALA A 11 10.57 8.29 -3.77
C ALA A 11 11.31 7.44 -2.71
N VAL A 12 10.75 6.29 -2.31
CA VAL A 12 11.33 5.41 -1.27
C VAL A 12 12.57 4.67 -1.78
N TRP A 13 12.64 4.33 -3.07
CA TRP A 13 13.75 3.53 -3.62
C TRP A 13 14.17 3.89 -5.06
N PRO A 14 14.47 5.18 -5.33
CA PRO A 14 14.56 5.72 -6.70
C PRO A 14 15.65 5.07 -7.56
N ALA A 15 16.79 4.71 -6.96
CA ALA A 15 17.92 4.12 -7.69
C ALA A 15 17.62 2.69 -8.18
N THR A 16 16.95 1.88 -7.36
CA THR A 16 16.56 0.51 -7.72
C THR A 16 15.46 0.53 -8.79
N GLU A 17 14.48 1.42 -8.62
CA GLU A 17 13.40 1.61 -9.60
C GLU A 17 13.93 2.03 -10.98
N THR A 18 14.85 2.99 -11.05
CA THR A 18 15.44 3.44 -12.33
C THR A 18 16.11 2.29 -13.08
N ILE A 19 16.81 1.39 -12.37
CA ILE A 19 17.48 0.23 -12.98
C ILE A 19 16.46 -0.78 -13.51
N LEU A 20 15.41 -1.05 -12.74
CA LEU A 20 14.37 -2.00 -13.13
C LEU A 20 13.57 -1.51 -14.34
N ILE A 21 13.26 -0.20 -14.40
CA ILE A 21 12.60 0.43 -15.56
C ILE A 21 13.51 0.40 -16.79
N ALA A 22 14.79 0.76 -16.64
CA ALA A 22 15.72 0.76 -17.78
C ALA A 22 15.88 -0.63 -18.41
N ASP A 23 15.76 -1.70 -17.62
CA ASP A 23 15.82 -3.08 -18.13
C ASP A 23 14.46 -3.57 -18.67
N SER A 24 13.32 -3.09 -18.14
CA SER A 24 11.99 -3.43 -18.68
C SER A 24 11.81 -2.96 -20.12
N ASP A 25 12.40 -1.80 -20.45
CA ASP A 25 12.35 -1.20 -21.79
C ASP A 25 13.35 -1.84 -22.78
N ALA A 26 14.34 -2.58 -22.27
CA ALA A 26 15.24 -3.36 -23.09
C ALA A 26 14.47 -4.61 -23.58
N SER A 27 14.22 -4.68 -24.89
CA SER A 27 13.38 -5.66 -25.60
C SER A 27 13.87 -7.13 -25.56
N ASP A 28 14.54 -7.56 -24.49
CA ASP A 28 14.82 -8.96 -24.23
C ASP A 28 13.56 -9.60 -23.62
N SER A 29 13.09 -10.68 -24.24
CA SER A 29 11.93 -11.50 -23.83
C SER A 29 11.92 -12.05 -22.38
N ALA A 30 12.90 -11.67 -21.56
CA ALA A 30 13.04 -11.99 -20.15
C ALA A 30 13.02 -10.75 -19.23
N SER A 31 12.72 -9.56 -19.76
CA SER A 31 12.61 -8.35 -18.95
C SER A 31 11.38 -8.43 -18.04
N VAL A 32 11.58 -8.09 -16.77
CA VAL A 32 10.49 -8.03 -15.81
C VAL A 32 9.75 -6.72 -16.09
N ASP A 33 8.48 -6.79 -16.47
CA ASP A 33 7.64 -5.60 -16.62
C ASP A 33 7.39 -4.97 -15.25
N TYR A 34 8.32 -4.10 -14.86
CA TYR A 34 8.36 -3.47 -13.55
C TYR A 34 7.12 -2.61 -13.30
N VAL A 35 6.61 -1.92 -14.33
CA VAL A 35 5.44 -1.05 -14.21
C VAL A 35 4.22 -1.88 -13.83
N THR A 36 3.98 -2.98 -14.55
CA THR A 36 2.88 -3.91 -14.20
C THR A 36 3.06 -4.51 -12.80
N GLN A 37 4.30 -4.86 -12.42
CA GLN A 37 4.56 -5.42 -11.09
C GLN A 37 4.36 -4.41 -9.96
N LYS A 38 4.68 -3.14 -10.21
CA LYS A 38 4.42 -2.02 -9.30
C LYS A 38 2.92 -1.80 -9.11
N ASP A 39 2.13 -1.82 -10.18
CA ASP A 39 0.67 -1.73 -10.08
C ASP A 39 0.07 -2.89 -9.28
N MET A 40 0.55 -4.12 -9.52
CA MET A 40 0.13 -5.30 -8.78
C MET A 40 0.52 -5.21 -7.29
N ALA A 41 1.72 -4.69 -6.98
CA ALA A 41 2.18 -4.49 -5.60
C ALA A 41 1.34 -3.45 -4.87
N ILE A 42 1.01 -2.32 -5.51
CA ILE A 42 0.12 -1.29 -4.96
C ILE A 42 -1.28 -1.87 -4.72
N ALA A 43 -1.84 -2.60 -5.69
CA ALA A 43 -3.15 -3.24 -5.54
C ALA A 43 -3.15 -4.28 -4.40
N ARG A 44 -2.04 -4.99 -4.19
CA ARG A 44 -1.86 -5.91 -3.07
C ARG A 44 -1.75 -5.17 -1.73
N ALA A 45 -1.03 -4.06 -1.68
CA ALA A 45 -0.90 -3.22 -0.49
C ALA A 45 -2.24 -2.58 -0.09
N LYS A 46 -3.01 -2.07 -1.06
CA LYS A 46 -4.40 -1.60 -0.85
C LYS A 46 -5.25 -2.71 -0.21
N ARG A 47 -5.23 -3.94 -0.75
CA ARG A 47 -5.94 -5.08 -0.15
C ARG A 47 -5.43 -5.45 1.25
N ALA A 48 -4.15 -5.27 1.55
CA ALA A 48 -3.60 -5.57 2.87
C ALA A 48 -4.10 -4.59 3.94
N LEU A 49 -4.37 -3.34 3.57
CA LEU A 49 -4.89 -2.31 4.48
C LEU A 49 -6.41 -2.37 4.63
N TYR A 50 -7.15 -2.39 3.51
CA TYR A 50 -8.62 -2.41 3.50
C TYR A 50 -9.22 -3.80 3.75
N GLY A 51 -8.43 -4.87 3.59
CA GLY A 51 -8.87 -6.24 3.79
C GLY A 51 -10.01 -6.62 2.83
N GLY A 52 -11.20 -6.84 3.39
CA GLY A 52 -12.42 -7.14 2.65
C GLY A 52 -13.34 -5.93 2.42
N ALA A 53 -12.96 -4.74 2.88
CA ALA A 53 -13.72 -3.52 2.65
C ALA A 53 -13.61 -3.05 1.19
N THR A 54 -14.57 -2.22 0.77
CA THR A 54 -14.55 -1.59 -0.56
C THR A 54 -13.32 -0.69 -0.66
N ILE A 55 -12.44 -0.99 -1.62
CA ILE A 55 -11.23 -0.19 -1.86
C ILE A 55 -11.62 1.01 -2.72
N PRO A 56 -11.30 2.25 -2.30
CA PRO A 56 -11.51 3.43 -3.12
C PRO A 56 -10.79 3.31 -4.46
N THR A 57 -11.49 3.61 -5.55
CA THR A 57 -10.89 3.57 -6.90
C THR A 57 -10.02 4.81 -7.14
N ASN A 58 -10.39 5.94 -6.54
CA ASN A 58 -9.66 7.20 -6.65
C ASN A 58 -8.66 7.34 -5.49
N GLU A 59 -7.42 7.70 -5.80
CA GLU A 59 -6.38 7.92 -4.76
C GLU A 59 -6.65 9.17 -3.92
N THR A 60 -7.46 10.11 -4.43
CA THR A 60 -7.87 11.31 -3.69
C THR A 60 -8.78 11.03 -2.51
N GLU A 61 -9.45 9.87 -2.50
CA GLU A 61 -10.33 9.41 -1.43
C GLU A 61 -9.56 8.63 -0.35
N ILE A 62 -8.27 8.34 -0.59
CA ILE A 62 -7.42 7.63 0.36
C ILE A 62 -6.79 8.66 1.30
N PRO A 63 -6.96 8.52 2.64
CA PRO A 63 -6.28 9.39 3.59
C PRO A 63 -4.77 9.37 3.41
N GLU A 64 -4.12 10.52 3.55
CA GLU A 64 -2.67 10.69 3.33
C GLU A 64 -1.81 9.67 4.12
N VAL A 65 -2.14 9.46 5.40
CA VAL A 65 -1.45 8.47 6.26
C VAL A 65 -1.60 7.05 5.71
N ALA A 66 -2.78 6.71 5.18
CA ALA A 66 -3.02 5.42 4.55
C ALA A 66 -2.28 5.31 3.21
N ALA A 67 -2.19 6.39 2.42
CA ALA A 67 -1.46 6.43 1.17
C ALA A 67 0.05 6.17 1.37
N TYR A 68 0.68 6.81 2.38
CA TYR A 68 2.08 6.54 2.74
C TYR A 68 2.29 5.09 3.16
N TRP A 69 1.43 4.57 4.04
CA TRP A 69 1.51 3.17 4.47
C TRP A 69 1.38 2.20 3.29
N ILE A 70 0.46 2.46 2.36
CA ILE A 70 0.28 1.64 1.15
C ILE A 70 1.53 1.68 0.27
N ALA A 71 2.16 2.85 0.10
CA ALA A 71 3.37 2.99 -0.70
C ALA A 71 4.54 2.17 -0.10
N ASP A 72 4.77 2.30 1.21
CA ASP A 72 5.83 1.57 1.91
C ASP A 72 5.60 0.06 1.86
N GLN A 73 4.35 -0.38 2.04
CA GLN A 73 3.95 -1.78 1.94
C GLN A 73 4.14 -2.32 0.50
N ALA A 74 3.88 -1.50 -0.52
CA ALA A 74 4.11 -1.88 -1.91
C ALA A 74 5.61 -2.07 -2.19
N VAL A 75 6.47 -1.21 -1.67
CA VAL A 75 7.94 -1.37 -1.78
C VAL A 75 8.39 -2.69 -1.16
N VAL A 76 7.89 -3.05 0.03
CA VAL A 76 8.19 -4.35 0.66
C VAL A 76 7.84 -5.53 -0.25
N TYR A 77 6.75 -5.45 -1.02
CA TYR A 77 6.40 -6.49 -2.00
C TYR A 77 7.27 -6.50 -3.25
N LEU A 78 7.86 -5.36 -3.62
CA LEU A 78 8.73 -5.24 -4.80
C LEU A 78 10.19 -5.62 -4.49
N ILE A 79 10.63 -5.56 -3.23
CA ILE A 79 11.99 -5.93 -2.83
C ILE A 79 12.41 -7.36 -3.26
N PRO A 80 11.59 -8.41 -3.07
CA PRO A 80 11.93 -9.76 -3.55
C PRO A 80 12.20 -9.81 -5.06
N LEU A 81 11.40 -9.09 -5.85
CA LEU A 81 11.56 -9.00 -7.30
C LEU A 81 12.88 -8.31 -7.67
N ALA A 82 13.23 -7.23 -6.97
CA ALA A 82 14.52 -6.58 -7.16
C ALA A 82 15.69 -7.51 -6.80
N LYS A 83 15.57 -8.30 -5.73
CA LYS A 83 16.58 -9.29 -5.34
C LYS A 83 16.77 -10.37 -6.41
N ASP A 84 15.67 -10.90 -6.95
CA ASP A 84 15.71 -11.90 -8.02
C ASP A 84 16.33 -11.32 -9.30
N TYR A 85 15.99 -10.08 -9.65
CA TYR A 85 16.61 -9.35 -10.75
C TYR A 85 18.14 -9.25 -10.59
N TYR A 86 18.61 -8.77 -9.44
CA TYR A 86 20.05 -8.66 -9.18
C TYR A 86 20.74 -10.02 -9.15
N GLN A 87 20.08 -11.07 -8.65
CA GLN A 87 20.58 -12.44 -8.66
C GLN A 87 20.80 -13.00 -10.06
N LEU A 88 19.82 -12.78 -10.96
CA LEU A 88 19.84 -13.31 -12.31
C LEU A 88 20.78 -12.54 -13.24
N LYS A 89 20.78 -11.19 -13.18
CA LYS A 89 21.56 -10.35 -14.10
C LYS A 89 23.02 -10.14 -13.66
N ARG A 90 23.32 -9.98 -12.36
CA ARG A 90 24.72 -9.73 -11.91
C ARG A 90 25.60 -10.98 -11.85
N ARG A 91 25.03 -12.19 -11.73
CA ARG A 91 25.79 -13.43 -11.95
C ARG A 91 26.42 -13.48 -13.35
N VAL A 92 25.85 -12.75 -14.32
CA VAL A 92 26.35 -12.67 -15.69
C VAL A 92 27.35 -11.51 -15.86
N SER A 93 27.28 -10.45 -15.05
CA SER A 93 28.09 -9.22 -15.21
C SER A 93 29.38 -9.16 -14.38
N ASP A 94 29.59 -10.03 -13.37
CA ASP A 94 30.82 -10.03 -12.53
C ASP A 94 32.11 -10.31 -13.33
N SER A 95 32.01 -10.65 -14.61
CA SER A 95 33.16 -10.75 -15.53
C SER A 95 33.62 -9.42 -16.12
N LYS A 96 32.90 -8.30 -15.92
CA LYS A 96 33.22 -6.99 -16.51
C LYS A 96 33.02 -5.83 -15.53
N GLU A 97 34.16 -5.24 -15.16
CA GLU A 97 34.35 -3.81 -14.84
C GLU A 97 33.89 -3.28 -13.46
N ASN A 98 34.91 -3.05 -12.61
CA ASN A 98 35.15 -1.80 -11.86
C ASN A 98 33.98 -1.10 -11.15
N THR A 99 33.03 -1.84 -10.58
CA THR A 99 31.97 -1.29 -9.73
C THR A 99 32.27 -1.54 -8.25
N THR A 100 32.49 -0.45 -7.49
CA THR A 100 32.85 -0.46 -6.06
C THR A 100 31.76 -1.04 -5.13
N ILE A 101 30.53 -1.22 -5.63
CA ILE A 101 29.42 -1.81 -4.87
C ILE A 101 29.20 -3.24 -5.34
N THR A 102 29.66 -4.18 -4.52
CA THR A 102 29.47 -5.62 -4.75
C THR A 102 27.98 -5.98 -4.72
N TYR A 103 27.61 -7.02 -5.48
CA TYR A 103 26.24 -7.56 -5.50
C TYR A 103 25.71 -7.90 -4.10
N TYR A 104 26.57 -8.44 -3.23
CA TYR A 104 26.22 -8.77 -1.84
C TYR A 104 25.84 -7.53 -1.03
N ASN A 105 26.48 -6.38 -1.27
CA ASN A 105 26.14 -5.13 -0.61
C ASN A 105 24.75 -4.64 -1.03
N LEU A 106 24.37 -4.79 -2.30
CA LEU A 106 23.03 -4.41 -2.78
C LEU A 106 21.93 -5.25 -2.14
N ILE A 107 22.09 -6.58 -2.11
CA ILE A 107 21.12 -7.45 -1.45
C ILE A 107 21.02 -7.14 0.05
N THR A 108 22.15 -6.95 0.71
CA THR A 108 22.15 -6.60 2.14
C THR A 108 21.44 -5.27 2.40
N ASN A 109 21.63 -4.28 1.54
CA ASN A 109 20.93 -2.99 1.65
C ASN A 109 19.43 -3.14 1.40
N LEU A 110 19.00 -3.98 0.45
CA LEU A 110 17.59 -4.28 0.22
C LEU A 110 16.95 -5.00 1.41
N ASP A 111 17.68 -5.92 2.07
CA ASP A 111 17.19 -6.61 3.27
C ASP A 111 17.10 -5.66 4.47
N LYS A 112 18.03 -4.70 4.60
CA LYS A 112 17.94 -3.63 5.61
C LYS A 112 16.73 -2.74 5.36
N LEU A 113 16.57 -2.23 4.14
CA LEU A 113 15.42 -1.40 3.75
C LEU A 113 14.11 -2.13 4.02
N ARG A 114 14.03 -3.43 3.67
CA ARG A 114 12.86 -4.25 3.98
C ARG A 114 12.58 -4.30 5.48
N THR A 115 13.60 -4.55 6.29
CA THR A 115 13.45 -4.67 7.74
C THR A 115 13.02 -3.34 8.37
N GLU A 116 13.59 -2.23 7.91
CA GLU A 116 13.23 -0.87 8.34
C GLU A 116 11.77 -0.56 7.99
N LEU A 117 11.38 -0.77 6.72
CA LEU A 117 9.99 -0.58 6.28
C LEU A 117 9.01 -1.50 7.01
N GLU A 118 9.34 -2.79 7.21
CA GLU A 118 8.47 -3.71 7.96
C GLU A 118 8.27 -3.25 9.42
N ALA A 119 9.28 -2.66 10.04
CA ALA A 119 9.17 -2.09 11.38
C ALA A 119 8.29 -0.82 11.40
N GLU A 120 8.49 0.09 10.44
CA GLU A 120 7.68 1.31 10.29
C GLU A 120 6.21 0.97 9.97
N LEU A 121 5.98 0.01 9.09
CA LEU A 121 4.65 -0.49 8.72
C LEU A 121 3.93 -1.11 9.91
N ALA A 122 4.63 -1.87 10.75
CA ALA A 122 4.06 -2.43 11.97
C ALA A 122 3.65 -1.35 12.97
N ALA A 123 4.45 -0.28 13.11
CA ALA A 123 4.14 0.85 13.98
C ALA A 123 3.02 1.75 13.43
N GLY A 124 2.98 1.95 12.10
CA GLY A 124 2.04 2.84 11.42
C GLY A 124 0.68 2.22 11.08
N LYS A 125 0.55 0.89 11.16
CA LYS A 125 -0.67 0.18 10.72
C LYS A 125 -1.93 0.62 11.45
N SER A 126 -1.88 0.81 12.77
CA SER A 126 -3.06 1.26 13.53
C SER A 126 -3.48 2.67 13.12
N ALA A 127 -2.53 3.59 12.97
CA ALA A 127 -2.80 4.96 12.53
C ALA A 127 -3.40 5.01 11.12
N ALA A 128 -2.93 4.16 10.20
CA ALA A 128 -3.49 4.05 8.85
C ALA A 128 -4.94 3.48 8.86
N LEU A 129 -5.22 2.48 9.70
CA LEU A 129 -6.57 1.94 9.87
C LEU A 129 -7.52 2.95 10.54
N ASP A 130 -7.05 3.68 11.55
CA ASP A 130 -7.83 4.72 12.23
C ASP A 130 -8.18 5.85 11.26
N ALA A 131 -7.24 6.25 10.38
CA ALA A 131 -7.46 7.26 9.35
C ALA A 131 -8.57 6.84 8.36
N ILE A 132 -8.56 5.60 7.89
CA ILE A 132 -9.62 5.05 7.03
C ILE A 132 -10.97 5.06 7.78
N SER A 133 -10.98 4.54 9.01
CA SER A 133 -12.19 4.43 9.84
C SER A 133 -12.81 5.80 10.14
N SER A 134 -11.97 6.83 10.35
CA SER A 134 -12.43 8.19 10.60
C SER A 134 -12.97 8.89 9.34
N SER A 135 -12.47 8.50 8.16
CA SER A 135 -12.92 9.06 6.88
C SER A 135 -14.29 8.54 6.44
N GLU A 136 -14.77 7.42 7.00
CA GLU A 136 -16.12 6.87 6.73
C GLU A 136 -17.24 7.60 7.49
N VAL A 137 -16.93 8.53 8.40
CA VAL A 137 -17.91 9.15 9.32
C VAL A 137 -18.49 10.48 8.81
N ASP A 138 -17.96 11.07 7.73
CA ASP A 138 -18.34 12.43 7.30
C ASP A 138 -19.35 12.53 6.13
N ASP A 139 -19.90 11.43 5.64
CA ASP A 139 -21.02 11.48 4.68
C ASP A 139 -22.22 10.70 5.24
N ASP A 140 -23.38 11.36 5.29
CA ASP A 140 -24.70 10.88 5.76
C ASP A 140 -24.96 10.84 7.27
N VAL A 141 -25.04 12.02 7.89
CA VAL A 141 -26.11 12.26 8.88
C VAL A 141 -27.19 13.09 8.21
N PRO A 142 -28.28 12.49 7.67
CA PRO A 142 -29.45 13.28 7.34
C PRO A 142 -29.92 13.97 8.62
N ALA A 143 -30.09 15.29 8.57
CA ALA A 143 -30.71 16.04 9.65
C ALA A 143 -32.12 15.48 9.88
N VAL A 144 -32.25 14.52 10.80
CA VAL A 144 -33.55 14.04 11.26
C VAL A 144 -34.18 15.21 12.01
N SER A 145 -34.98 15.98 11.28
CA SER A 145 -35.93 16.93 11.86
C SER A 145 -36.76 16.17 12.87
N VAL A 146 -36.60 16.53 14.14
CA VAL A 146 -37.41 16.04 15.27
C VAL A 146 -38.82 16.60 15.12
N ALA A 147 -39.56 16.09 14.16
CA ALA A 147 -40.94 16.45 13.89
C ALA A 147 -41.69 15.17 13.47
N GLY A 148 -42.27 14.48 14.44
CA GLY A 148 -43.37 13.56 14.16
C GLY A 148 -43.23 12.09 14.54
N LEU A 149 -42.44 11.71 15.54
CA LEU A 149 -42.61 10.39 16.17
C LEU A 149 -43.22 10.53 17.55
N MET A 150 -44.54 10.72 17.59
CA MET A 150 -45.34 10.35 18.76
C MET A 150 -45.20 8.83 18.92
N VAL A 151 -44.27 8.40 19.77
CA VAL A 151 -44.25 7.03 20.28
C VAL A 151 -45.41 6.93 21.26
N ASP A 152 -46.48 6.25 20.86
CA ASP A 152 -47.61 5.95 21.73
C ASP A 152 -47.11 5.09 22.92
N PRO A 153 -47.19 5.57 24.17
CA PRO A 153 -46.72 4.83 25.34
C PRO A 153 -47.42 3.47 25.53
N LEU A 154 -48.61 3.30 24.94
CA LEU A 154 -49.41 2.09 25.02
C LEU A 154 -48.78 0.92 24.22
N ALA A 155 -48.11 1.21 23.10
CA ALA A 155 -47.44 0.20 22.28
C ALA A 155 -46.20 -0.38 22.97
N ARG A 156 -45.55 0.40 23.84
CA ARG A 156 -44.38 -0.04 24.63
C ARG A 156 -44.76 -0.92 25.83
N ALA A 157 -46.00 -0.83 26.30
CA ALA A 157 -46.48 -1.58 27.48
C ALA A 157 -47.03 -2.99 27.14
N MET A 158 -47.56 -3.21 25.93
CA MET A 158 -48.15 -4.51 25.55
C MET A 158 -47.14 -5.55 25.00
N GLY A 159 -45.92 -5.14 24.64
CA GLY A 159 -44.86 -6.04 24.13
C GLY A 159 -44.14 -6.87 25.20
N ARG A 160 -44.40 -6.61 26.48
CA ARG A 160 -44.00 -7.48 27.60
C ARG A 160 -45.26 -8.10 28.20
N GLY A 161 -45.81 -9.08 27.48
CA GLY A 161 -46.79 -9.99 28.06
C GLY A 161 -46.16 -10.81 29.20
N PRO A 162 -46.91 -11.08 30.28
CA PRO A 162 -46.45 -11.83 31.44
C PRO A 162 -46.52 -13.34 31.15
N TRP A 163 -45.73 -14.14 31.88
CA TRP A 163 -45.98 -15.55 32.22
C TRP A 163 -46.89 -16.39 31.30
#